data_AF-A0A2M7QM51-F1
#
_entry.id   AF-A0A2M7QM51-F1
#
_cell.length_a   1.000
_cell.length_b   1.000
_cell.length_c   1.000
_cell.angle_alpha   90.00
_cell.angle_beta   90.00
_cell.angle_gamma   90.00
#
_symmetry.space_group_name_H-M   'P 1'
#
loop_
_entity.id
_entity.type
_entity.pdbx_description
1 polymer ?
#
loop_
_entity_poly.entity_id
_entity_poly.type
_entity_poly.pdbx_seq_one_letter_code
_entity_poly.pdbx_strand_id
1 'polypeptide(L)'
;MAADGGWRRSLTRAALAVAAMLSAVLAQAAPLAQAALETHVAPPYRLGAQIDPRGVWTITDLTGADAGYVFQTGPLAPIPGFSGQPIDVLVTLGLDGRFIDAELLSQNEPVFVSGLGVAPFHAFVAQYRGLSLSDTITVGAPYGAPDAASGHVRLDGVTKATASVRIAHESILAAALSVARTHLRGVAAQPAARPDPAHDEALDWPTLIAQGVAARRRVSNAEA
;
A
#
# COMPACT_ATOMS: atom_id res chain seq x y z
N MET A 1 -12.27 -67.01 -2.62
CA MET A 1 -12.78 -66.01 -1.66
C MET A 1 -11.83 -64.81 -1.73
N ALA A 2 -12.12 -63.86 -2.63
CA ALA A 2 -11.26 -62.71 -2.90
C ALA A 2 -11.68 -61.57 -1.97
N ALA A 3 -10.78 -61.15 -1.06
CA ALA A 3 -11.01 -60.04 -0.16
C ALA A 3 -10.76 -58.71 -0.90
N ASP A 4 -11.75 -57.83 -0.78
CA ASP A 4 -11.99 -56.67 -1.62
C ASP A 4 -10.92 -55.56 -1.52
N GLY A 5 -10.58 -54.99 -2.68
CA GLY A 5 -9.70 -53.83 -2.86
C GLY A 5 -10.29 -52.48 -2.38
N GLY A 6 -11.10 -52.50 -1.31
CA GLY A 6 -11.75 -51.32 -0.74
C GLY A 6 -10.76 -50.30 -0.17
N TRP A 7 -9.65 -50.78 0.43
CA TRP A 7 -8.63 -49.92 1.05
C TRP A 7 -7.89 -49.01 0.05
N ARG A 8 -7.71 -49.49 -1.20
CA ARG A 8 -7.09 -48.70 -2.28
C ARG A 8 -8.00 -47.54 -2.73
N ARG A 9 -9.33 -47.71 -2.63
CA ARG A 9 -10.32 -46.69 -3.00
C ARG A 9 -10.53 -45.63 -1.92
N SER A 10 -10.35 -46.00 -0.64
CA SER A 10 -10.37 -45.04 0.47
C SER A 10 -9.08 -44.22 0.55
N LEU A 11 -7.92 -44.80 0.24
CA LEU A 11 -6.65 -44.05 0.16
C LEU A 11 -6.62 -43.03 -0.99
N THR A 12 -7.16 -43.37 -2.17
CA THR A 12 -7.22 -42.41 -3.28
C THR A 12 -8.20 -41.26 -3.01
N ARG A 13 -9.31 -41.53 -2.33
CA ARG A 13 -10.26 -40.48 -1.89
C ARG A 13 -9.68 -39.55 -0.84
N ALA A 14 -8.96 -40.09 0.14
CA ALA A 14 -8.27 -39.29 1.15
C ALA A 14 -7.15 -38.42 0.55
N ALA A 15 -6.37 -38.98 -0.38
CA ALA A 15 -5.34 -38.23 -1.10
C ALA A 15 -5.93 -37.11 -1.98
N LEU A 16 -7.07 -37.34 -2.64
CA LEU A 16 -7.76 -36.29 -3.40
C LEU A 16 -8.32 -35.19 -2.50
N ALA A 17 -8.86 -35.54 -1.32
CA ALA A 17 -9.39 -34.56 -0.37
C ALA A 17 -8.28 -33.69 0.24
N VAL A 18 -7.12 -34.29 0.56
CA VAL A 18 -5.93 -33.55 1.04
C VAL A 18 -5.36 -32.66 -0.06
N ALA A 19 -5.30 -33.13 -1.32
CA ALA A 19 -4.89 -32.31 -2.45
C ALA A 19 -5.85 -31.13 -2.70
N ALA A 20 -7.17 -31.34 -2.58
CA ALA A 20 -8.16 -30.27 -2.71
C ALA A 20 -8.10 -29.25 -1.56
N MET A 21 -7.82 -29.68 -0.32
CA MET A 21 -7.61 -28.78 0.82
C MET A 21 -6.30 -27.99 0.70
N LEU A 22 -5.22 -28.58 0.15
CA LEU A 22 -3.96 -27.87 -0.12
C LEU A 22 -4.10 -26.83 -1.24
N SER A 23 -4.91 -27.08 -2.27
CA SER A 23 -5.18 -26.12 -3.35
C SER A 23 -5.98 -24.89 -2.89
N ALA A 24 -6.84 -25.03 -1.87
CA ALA A 24 -7.65 -23.92 -1.37
C ALA A 24 -6.83 -22.89 -0.56
N VAL A 25 -5.66 -23.26 -0.05
CA VAL A 25 -4.79 -22.38 0.76
C VAL A 25 -3.93 -21.44 -0.10
N LEU A 26 -3.83 -21.69 -1.41
CA LEU A 26 -3.01 -20.91 -2.34
C LEU A 26 -3.81 -20.00 -3.28
N ALA A 27 -5.09 -19.77 -3.01
CA ALA A 27 -5.87 -18.75 -3.70
C ALA A 27 -5.48 -17.34 -3.20
N GLN A 28 -4.21 -16.97 -3.35
CA GLN A 28 -3.85 -15.56 -3.39
C GLN A 28 -4.53 -14.97 -4.63
N ALA A 29 -5.21 -13.83 -4.48
CA ALA A 29 -5.80 -13.12 -5.61
C ALA A 29 -4.73 -12.92 -6.67
N ALA A 30 -4.90 -13.55 -7.83
CA ALA A 30 -3.97 -13.39 -8.93
C ALA A 30 -4.01 -11.93 -9.40
N PRO A 31 -2.86 -11.33 -9.78
CA PRO A 31 -2.87 -9.99 -10.36
C PRO A 31 -3.79 -9.93 -11.58
N LEU A 32 -4.35 -8.75 -11.82
CA LEU A 32 -5.22 -8.46 -12.96
C LEU A 32 -4.54 -8.89 -14.25
N ALA A 33 -5.30 -9.58 -15.09
CA ALA A 33 -4.86 -9.86 -16.46
C ALA A 33 -4.70 -8.54 -17.23
N GLN A 34 -3.78 -8.53 -18.20
CA GLN A 34 -3.49 -7.34 -19.01
C GLN A 34 -4.75 -6.67 -19.58
N ALA A 35 -5.68 -7.45 -20.15
CA ALA A 35 -6.91 -6.90 -20.73
C ALA A 35 -7.80 -6.19 -19.70
N ALA A 36 -7.81 -6.65 -18.44
CA ALA A 36 -8.52 -5.95 -17.37
C ALA A 36 -7.78 -4.67 -16.99
N LEU A 37 -6.45 -4.74 -16.84
CA LEU A 37 -5.62 -3.59 -16.52
C LEU A 37 -5.76 -2.45 -17.54
N GLU A 38 -5.86 -2.76 -18.84
CA GLU A 38 -6.11 -1.78 -19.91
C GLU A 38 -7.38 -0.95 -19.68
N THR A 39 -8.42 -1.53 -19.07
CA THR A 39 -9.67 -0.81 -18.78
C THR A 39 -9.55 0.21 -17.65
N HIS A 40 -8.53 0.08 -16.80
CA HIS A 40 -8.26 0.99 -15.69
C HIS A 40 -7.27 2.11 -16.07
N VAL A 41 -6.52 1.97 -17.17
CA VAL A 41 -5.63 3.04 -17.64
C VAL A 41 -6.45 4.10 -18.37
N ALA A 42 -6.71 5.21 -17.69
CA ALA A 42 -7.48 6.31 -18.24
C ALA A 42 -6.70 7.12 -19.30
N PRO A 43 -7.39 7.67 -20.32
CA PRO A 43 -6.80 8.68 -21.22
C PRO A 43 -6.21 9.86 -20.43
N PRO A 44 -5.09 10.47 -20.87
CA PRO A 44 -4.43 10.32 -22.17
C PRO A 44 -3.41 9.17 -22.24
N TYR A 45 -3.36 8.28 -21.25
CA TYR A 45 -2.38 7.22 -21.18
C TYR A 45 -2.84 5.92 -21.87
N ARG A 46 -1.89 5.06 -22.19
CA ARG A 46 -2.10 3.69 -22.68
C ARG A 46 -1.22 2.72 -21.93
N LEU A 47 -1.70 1.49 -21.76
CA LEU A 47 -0.88 0.42 -21.18
C LEU A 47 0.27 0.07 -22.14
N GLY A 48 1.47 -0.05 -21.59
CA GLY A 48 2.68 -0.47 -22.29
C GLY A 48 3.05 -1.92 -21.97
N ALA A 49 4.35 -2.22 -22.02
CA ALA A 49 4.87 -3.55 -21.72
C ALA A 49 4.99 -3.80 -20.21
N GLN A 50 4.86 -5.07 -19.82
CA GLN A 50 5.24 -5.54 -18.48
C GLN A 50 6.76 -5.51 -18.34
N ILE A 51 7.24 -4.92 -17.25
CA ILE A 51 8.67 -4.75 -16.97
C ILE A 51 9.14 -5.48 -15.71
N ASP A 52 8.22 -5.95 -14.86
CA ASP A 52 8.52 -6.72 -13.66
C ASP A 52 7.57 -7.93 -13.56
N PRO A 53 8.07 -9.13 -13.24
CA PRO A 53 7.25 -10.34 -13.09
C PRO A 53 6.19 -10.22 -11.98
N ARG A 54 6.34 -9.29 -11.03
CA ARG A 54 5.35 -8.97 -9.99
C ARG A 54 4.19 -8.12 -10.50
N GLY A 55 4.08 -7.88 -11.80
CA GLY A 55 2.95 -7.18 -12.40
C GLY A 55 3.12 -5.66 -12.47
N VAL A 56 4.34 -5.18 -12.72
CA VAL A 56 4.59 -3.76 -13.02
C VAL A 56 4.59 -3.57 -14.52
N TRP A 57 3.75 -2.65 -14.99
CA TRP A 57 3.59 -2.31 -16.40
C TRP A 57 3.98 -0.86 -16.63
N THR A 58 4.52 -0.57 -17.81
CA THR A 58 4.69 0.81 -18.27
C THR A 58 3.35 1.41 -18.67
N ILE A 59 3.21 2.73 -18.56
CA ILE A 59 2.17 3.49 -19.26
C ILE A 59 2.85 4.48 -20.21
N THR A 60 2.25 4.68 -21.38
CA THR A 60 2.74 5.61 -22.40
C THR A 60 1.75 6.73 -22.64
N ASP A 61 2.24 7.89 -23.08
CA ASP A 61 1.39 9.00 -23.51
C ASP A 61 0.89 8.84 -24.95
N LEU A 62 0.15 9.83 -25.46
CA LEU A 62 -0.37 9.83 -26.84
C LEU A 62 0.72 9.86 -27.91
N THR A 63 1.94 10.26 -27.57
CA THR A 63 3.11 10.26 -28.46
C THR A 63 3.83 8.91 -28.49
N GLY A 64 3.48 8.01 -27.56
CA GLY A 64 4.13 6.72 -27.37
C GLY A 64 5.36 6.78 -26.48
N ALA A 65 5.62 7.91 -25.82
CA ALA A 65 6.70 8.05 -24.84
C ALA A 65 6.28 7.47 -23.49
N ASP A 66 7.24 6.88 -22.76
CA ASP A 66 7.02 6.40 -21.40
C ASP A 66 6.58 7.55 -20.49
N ALA A 67 5.45 7.36 -19.81
CA ALA A 67 4.83 8.34 -18.93
C ALA A 67 4.85 7.92 -17.46
N GLY A 68 5.14 6.64 -17.18
CA GLY A 68 5.14 6.11 -15.83
C GLY A 68 4.89 4.61 -15.76
N TYR A 69 4.36 4.16 -14.64
CA TYR A 69 4.06 2.76 -14.34
C TYR A 69 2.67 2.58 -13.76
N VAL A 70 2.08 1.42 -13.99
CA VAL A 70 0.85 0.95 -13.33
C VAL A 70 1.07 -0.44 -12.73
N PHE A 71 0.59 -0.63 -11.49
CA PHE A 71 0.83 -1.86 -10.72
C PHE A 71 -0.18 -2.02 -9.58
N GLN A 72 -0.33 -3.26 -9.10
CA GLN A 72 -1.14 -3.61 -7.94
C GLN A 72 -0.32 -3.63 -6.65
N THR A 73 -0.90 -3.19 -5.53
CA THR A 73 -0.23 -3.27 -4.22
C THR A 73 -0.08 -4.71 -3.75
N GLY A 74 -1.02 -5.60 -4.05
CA GLY A 74 -1.00 -6.99 -3.57
C GLY A 74 0.30 -7.74 -3.88
N PRO A 75 0.74 -7.86 -5.14
CA PRO A 75 1.98 -8.56 -5.50
C PRO A 75 3.27 -7.89 -5.00
N LEU A 76 3.25 -6.58 -4.76
CA LEU A 76 4.45 -5.78 -4.43
C LEU A 76 4.64 -5.57 -2.92
N ALA A 77 3.55 -5.42 -2.19
CA ALA A 77 3.50 -5.16 -0.75
C ALA A 77 2.22 -5.78 -0.14
N PRO A 78 2.16 -7.11 0.04
CA PRO A 78 0.99 -7.81 0.57
C PRO A 78 0.85 -7.61 2.09
N ILE A 79 0.59 -6.38 2.54
CA ILE A 79 0.35 -6.10 3.96
C ILE A 79 -1.06 -6.59 4.31
N PRO A 80 -1.21 -7.52 5.28
CA PRO A 80 -2.51 -8.05 5.64
C PRO A 80 -3.39 -7.00 6.32
N GLY A 81 -4.65 -6.91 5.90
CA GLY A 81 -5.69 -6.14 6.56
C GLY A 81 -6.19 -6.79 7.85
N PHE A 82 -7.21 -6.19 8.47
CA PHE A 82 -7.85 -6.76 9.67
C PHE A 82 -8.51 -8.11 9.38
N SER A 83 -8.91 -8.34 8.13
CA SER A 83 -9.43 -9.63 7.65
C SER A 83 -8.38 -10.72 7.46
N GLY A 84 -7.09 -10.39 7.59
CA GLY A 84 -5.97 -11.26 7.24
C GLY A 84 -5.67 -11.34 5.74
N GLN A 85 -6.51 -10.74 4.89
CA GLN A 85 -6.27 -10.62 3.45
C GLN A 85 -5.67 -9.25 3.12
N PRO A 86 -4.72 -9.15 2.18
CA PRO A 86 -4.21 -7.87 1.72
C PRO A 86 -5.30 -7.01 1.08
N ILE A 87 -5.13 -5.70 1.21
CA ILE A 87 -5.94 -4.69 0.50
C ILE A 87 -5.25 -4.42 -0.83
N ASP A 88 -5.98 -4.61 -1.93
CA ASP A 88 -5.42 -4.46 -3.27
C ASP A 88 -5.89 -3.17 -3.93
N VAL A 89 -4.92 -2.33 -4.26
CA VAL A 89 -5.09 -1.02 -4.88
C VAL A 89 -4.27 -1.01 -6.17
N LEU A 90 -4.89 -0.58 -7.26
CA LEU A 90 -4.20 -0.27 -8.49
C LEU A 90 -3.61 1.13 -8.39
N VAL A 91 -2.30 1.25 -8.55
CA VAL A 91 -1.57 2.51 -8.47
C VAL A 91 -1.00 2.84 -9.84
N THR A 92 -1.24 4.06 -10.30
CA THR A 92 -0.60 4.63 -11.50
C THR A 92 0.33 5.75 -11.07
N LEU A 93 1.63 5.60 -11.36
CA LEU A 93 2.71 6.46 -10.88
C LEU A 93 3.47 7.06 -12.07
N GLY A 94 3.59 8.39 -12.11
CA GLY A 94 4.37 9.10 -13.11
C GLY A 94 5.88 8.97 -12.92
N LEU A 95 6.65 9.32 -13.96
CA LEU A 95 8.12 9.27 -13.93
C LEU A 95 8.76 10.23 -12.91
N ASP A 96 8.03 11.23 -12.45
CA ASP A 96 8.44 12.18 -11.41
C ASP A 96 8.06 11.71 -9.99
N GLY A 97 7.50 10.50 -9.85
CA GLY A 97 7.03 9.97 -8.58
C GLY A 97 5.72 10.59 -8.10
N ARG A 98 4.94 11.24 -8.97
CA ARG A 98 3.57 11.66 -8.67
C ARG A 98 2.56 10.55 -8.92
N PHE A 99 1.59 10.42 -8.04
CA PHE A 99 0.43 9.57 -8.23
C PHE A 99 -0.48 10.18 -9.29
N ILE A 100 -0.53 9.54 -10.46
CA ILE A 100 -1.51 9.86 -11.51
C ILE A 100 -2.88 9.37 -11.06
N ASP A 101 -2.93 8.16 -10.50
CA ASP A 101 -4.16 7.62 -9.92
C ASP A 101 -3.92 6.54 -8.87
N ALA A 102 -4.93 6.31 -8.02
CA ALA A 102 -5.04 5.15 -7.15
C ALA A 102 -6.50 4.68 -7.09
N GLU A 103 -6.72 3.39 -7.36
CA GLU A 103 -8.05 2.79 -7.41
C GLU A 103 -8.12 1.54 -6.53
N LEU A 104 -9.09 1.47 -5.62
CA LEU A 104 -9.33 0.29 -4.80
C LEU A 104 -9.92 -0.84 -5.66
N LEU A 105 -9.19 -1.94 -5.83
CA LEU A 105 -9.64 -3.10 -6.61
C LEU A 105 -10.38 -4.12 -5.75
N SER A 106 -9.77 -4.51 -4.61
CA SER A 106 -10.36 -5.51 -3.72
C SER A 106 -9.98 -5.29 -2.26
N GLN A 107 -10.92 -5.60 -1.38
CA GLN A 107 -10.76 -5.55 0.07
C GLN A 107 -11.77 -6.50 0.72
N ASN A 108 -11.46 -6.98 1.93
CA ASN A 108 -12.38 -7.78 2.73
C ASN A 108 -12.45 -7.30 4.19
N GLU A 109 -12.25 -6.01 4.41
CA GLU A 109 -12.19 -5.40 5.74
C GLU A 109 -13.58 -5.40 6.40
N PRO A 110 -13.73 -6.00 7.60
CA PRO A 110 -15.04 -6.20 8.22
C PRO A 110 -15.82 -4.90 8.40
N VAL A 111 -15.14 -3.81 8.77
CA VAL A 111 -15.77 -2.50 8.98
C VAL A 111 -16.48 -1.96 7.73
N PHE A 112 -16.00 -2.31 6.53
CA PHE A 112 -16.59 -1.88 5.26
C PHE A 112 -17.60 -2.90 4.73
N VAL A 113 -17.34 -4.20 4.91
CA VAL A 113 -18.22 -5.28 4.42
C VAL A 113 -19.52 -5.37 5.23
N SER A 114 -19.46 -5.28 6.55
CA SER A 114 -20.63 -5.47 7.43
C SER A 114 -21.18 -4.17 8.02
N GLY A 115 -20.59 -3.03 7.69
CA GLY A 115 -20.90 -1.75 8.34
C GLY A 115 -21.03 -0.58 7.38
N LEU A 116 -19.91 0.12 7.15
CA LEU A 116 -19.89 1.45 6.52
C LEU A 116 -20.16 1.45 5.00
N GLY A 117 -20.13 0.27 4.37
CA GLY A 117 -20.06 0.15 2.91
C GLY A 117 -18.67 0.51 2.38
N VAL A 118 -18.39 0.16 1.12
CA VAL A 118 -17.06 0.36 0.53
C VAL A 118 -16.82 1.78 0.00
N ALA A 119 -17.89 2.58 -0.20
CA ALA A 119 -17.79 3.91 -0.80
C ALA A 119 -16.85 4.89 -0.06
N PRO A 120 -16.85 4.99 1.29
CA PRO A 120 -15.88 5.82 2.00
C PRO A 120 -14.43 5.38 1.79
N PHE A 121 -14.21 4.10 1.52
CA PHE A 121 -12.86 3.58 1.28
C PHE A 121 -12.36 3.94 -0.12
N HIS A 122 -13.22 3.87 -1.14
CA HIS A 122 -12.89 4.42 -2.47
C HIS A 122 -12.57 5.91 -2.38
N ALA A 123 -13.35 6.68 -1.62
CA ALA A 123 -13.10 8.11 -1.42
C ALA A 123 -11.74 8.37 -0.73
N PHE A 124 -11.35 7.53 0.23
CA PHE A 124 -10.02 7.59 0.85
C PHE A 124 -8.90 7.36 -0.17
N VAL A 125 -8.98 6.27 -0.94
CA VAL A 125 -7.92 5.92 -1.91
C VAL A 125 -7.79 6.98 -3.01
N ALA A 126 -8.91 7.55 -3.48
CA ALA A 126 -8.92 8.58 -4.52
C ALA A 126 -8.17 9.87 -4.13
N GLN A 127 -7.93 10.13 -2.84
CA GLN A 127 -7.17 11.30 -2.37
C GLN A 127 -5.69 11.26 -2.78
N TYR A 128 -5.15 10.10 -3.18
CA TYR A 128 -3.76 9.99 -3.63
C TYR A 128 -3.49 10.72 -4.95
N ARG A 129 -4.51 10.94 -5.78
CA ARG A 129 -4.35 11.58 -7.09
C ARG A 129 -3.69 12.96 -6.93
N GLY A 130 -2.58 13.16 -7.64
CA GLY A 130 -1.81 14.40 -7.66
C GLY A 130 -0.74 14.54 -6.58
N LEU A 131 -0.73 13.66 -5.57
CA LEU A 131 0.30 13.64 -4.52
C LEU A 131 1.63 13.13 -5.06
N SER A 132 2.72 13.41 -4.35
CA SER A 132 4.06 12.95 -4.67
C SER A 132 4.60 11.99 -3.62
N LEU A 133 5.42 11.02 -4.04
CA LEU A 133 6.24 10.20 -3.13
C LEU A 133 7.24 11.03 -2.30
N SER A 134 7.50 12.28 -2.69
CA SER A 134 8.33 13.22 -1.92
C SER A 134 7.57 13.97 -0.84
N ASP A 135 6.23 13.92 -0.85
CA ASP A 135 5.41 14.55 0.18
C ASP A 135 5.46 13.74 1.48
N THR A 136 5.43 14.44 2.62
CA THR A 136 5.17 13.76 3.90
C THR A 136 3.67 13.56 4.06
N ILE A 137 3.18 12.40 3.60
CA ILE A 137 1.75 12.05 3.62
C ILE A 137 1.39 11.41 4.96
N THR A 138 0.38 11.96 5.64
CA THR A 138 -0.13 11.43 6.91
C THR A 138 -1.64 11.16 6.82
N VAL A 139 -2.11 10.11 7.50
CA VAL A 139 -3.55 9.84 7.63
C VAL A 139 -4.07 10.47 8.92
N GLY A 140 -4.87 11.53 8.79
CA GLY A 140 -5.44 12.27 9.89
C GLY A 140 -6.77 11.69 10.37
N ALA A 141 -7.22 12.14 11.55
CA ALA A 141 -8.62 12.02 11.91
C ALA A 141 -9.47 12.84 10.90
N PRO A 142 -10.67 12.39 10.52
CA PRO A 142 -11.55 13.12 9.60
C PRO A 142 -11.99 14.49 10.12
N TYR A 143 -11.69 14.80 11.38
CA TYR A 143 -11.92 16.09 12.02
C TYR A 143 -10.57 16.64 12.49
N GLY A 144 -10.00 17.57 11.72
CA GLY A 144 -8.75 18.26 12.06
C GLY A 144 -8.54 19.42 11.09
N ALA A 145 -8.02 20.54 11.59
CA ALA A 145 -7.69 21.67 10.72
C ALA A 145 -6.52 21.29 9.79
N PRO A 146 -6.55 21.72 8.52
CA PRO A 146 -5.41 21.50 7.62
C PRO A 146 -4.22 22.34 8.11
N ASP A 147 -3.19 21.68 8.64
CA ASP A 147 -1.90 22.32 8.87
C ASP A 147 -1.22 22.51 7.52
N ALA A 148 -1.29 23.74 7.00
CA ALA A 148 -0.57 24.14 5.80
C ALA A 148 0.91 24.40 6.14
N ALA A 149 1.64 23.38 6.56
CA ALA A 149 3.09 23.39 6.54
C ALA A 149 3.56 22.87 5.18
N SER A 150 4.37 23.64 4.46
CA SER A 150 4.88 23.28 3.13
C SER A 150 5.59 21.92 3.17
N GLY A 151 5.02 20.91 2.49
CA GLY A 151 5.56 19.56 2.39
C GLY A 151 4.85 18.49 3.23
N HIS A 152 3.86 18.85 4.05
CA HIS A 152 3.02 17.90 4.78
C HIS A 152 1.63 17.83 4.15
N VAL A 153 1.26 16.65 3.64
CA VAL A 153 -0.08 16.39 3.11
C VAL A 153 -0.83 15.50 4.10
N ARG A 154 -2.08 15.88 4.41
CA ARG A 154 -2.95 15.09 5.27
C ARG A 154 -4.10 14.50 4.46
N LEU A 155 -4.25 13.19 4.53
CA LEU A 155 -5.41 12.46 4.01
C LEU A 155 -6.48 12.37 5.07
N ASP A 156 -7.73 12.59 4.66
CA ASP A 156 -8.90 12.41 5.51
C ASP A 156 -9.11 10.92 5.74
N GLY A 157 -8.94 10.46 6.98
CA GLY A 157 -9.24 9.09 7.36
C GLY A 157 -10.74 8.78 7.30
N VAL A 158 -11.10 7.50 7.43
CA VAL A 158 -12.51 7.08 7.51
C VAL A 158 -12.90 6.83 8.97
N THR A 159 -13.95 7.50 9.42
CA THR A 159 -14.51 7.35 10.78
C THR A 159 -14.81 5.87 11.06
N LYS A 160 -14.36 5.36 12.22
CA LYS A 160 -14.44 3.94 12.67
C LYS A 160 -13.56 2.94 11.90
N ALA A 161 -12.89 3.34 10.83
CA ALA A 161 -12.05 2.47 10.00
C ALA A 161 -10.56 2.87 9.99
N THR A 162 -10.09 3.57 11.04
CA THR A 162 -8.73 4.14 11.14
C THR A 162 -7.62 3.11 10.89
N ALA A 163 -7.77 1.88 11.42
CA ALA A 163 -6.78 0.83 11.21
C ALA A 163 -6.73 0.38 9.74
N SER A 164 -7.89 0.09 9.15
CA SER A 164 -7.99 -0.36 7.76
C SER A 164 -7.45 0.67 6.76
N VAL A 165 -7.74 1.96 6.95
CA VAL A 165 -7.21 3.02 6.06
C VAL A 165 -5.70 3.24 6.25
N ARG A 166 -5.16 3.03 7.46
CA ARG A 166 -3.71 3.08 7.70
C ARG A 166 -2.99 1.92 7.02
N ILE A 167 -3.55 0.71 7.08
CA ILE A 167 -2.99 -0.44 6.37
C ILE A 167 -2.99 -0.20 4.87
N ALA A 168 -4.08 0.31 4.30
CA ALA A 168 -4.14 0.66 2.88
C ALA A 168 -3.10 1.73 2.52
N HIS A 169 -2.94 2.74 3.36
CA HIS A 169 -1.94 3.78 3.19
C HIS A 169 -0.52 3.22 3.15
N GLU A 170 -0.18 2.33 4.09
CA GLU A 170 1.11 1.64 4.13
C GLU A 170 1.32 0.77 2.89
N SER A 171 0.30 0.02 2.44
CA SER A 171 0.38 -0.82 1.24
C SER A 171 0.66 0.02 -0.02
N ILE A 172 -0.04 1.14 -0.20
CA ILE A 172 0.13 2.04 -1.35
C ILE A 172 1.55 2.61 -1.37
N LEU A 173 2.02 3.16 -0.23
CA LEU A 173 3.36 3.75 -0.16
C LEU A 173 4.46 2.70 -0.31
N ALA A 174 4.33 1.53 0.31
CA ALA A 174 5.31 0.46 0.22
C ALA A 174 5.46 -0.06 -1.22
N ALA A 175 4.34 -0.30 -1.92
CA ALA A 175 4.36 -0.72 -3.31
C ALA A 175 4.94 0.36 -4.24
N ALA A 176 4.49 1.61 -4.07
CA ALA A 176 4.96 2.72 -4.90
C ALA A 176 6.46 3.01 -4.69
N LEU A 177 6.95 2.96 -3.45
CA LEU A 177 8.38 3.08 -3.16
C LEU A 177 9.20 1.90 -3.71
N SER A 178 8.64 0.68 -3.71
CA SER A 178 9.27 -0.49 -4.33
C SER A 178 9.49 -0.26 -5.83
N VAL A 179 8.45 0.17 -6.54
CA VAL A 179 8.51 0.49 -7.97
C VAL A 179 9.44 1.67 -8.25
N ALA A 180 9.34 2.74 -7.46
CA ALA A 180 10.18 3.92 -7.60
C ALA A 180 11.67 3.59 -7.47
N ARG A 181 12.06 2.81 -6.45
CA ARG A 181 13.46 2.44 -6.23
C ARG A 181 14.03 1.58 -7.35
N THR A 182 13.21 0.72 -7.95
CA THR A 182 13.67 -0.20 -8.99
C THR A 182 13.66 0.44 -10.38
N HIS A 183 12.66 1.28 -10.68
CA HIS A 183 12.39 1.72 -12.05
C HIS A 183 12.48 3.23 -12.27
N LEU A 184 12.26 4.08 -11.25
CA LEU A 184 12.39 5.53 -11.40
C LEU A 184 13.86 5.97 -11.24
N ARG A 185 14.45 6.50 -12.30
CA ARG A 185 15.77 7.13 -12.23
C ARG A 185 15.60 8.55 -11.70
N GLY A 186 16.28 8.89 -10.60
CA GLY A 186 16.29 10.25 -10.03
C GLY A 186 15.28 10.51 -8.92
N VAL A 187 14.29 9.63 -8.70
CA VAL A 187 13.44 9.64 -7.48
C VAL A 187 14.15 8.88 -6.36
N ALA A 188 15.43 9.19 -6.16
CA ALA A 188 16.12 8.76 -4.96
C ALA A 188 15.41 9.47 -3.80
N ALA A 189 14.51 8.74 -3.11
CA ALA A 189 14.04 9.13 -1.80
C ALA A 189 15.29 9.56 -1.03
N GLN A 190 15.31 10.80 -0.52
CA GLN A 190 16.44 11.25 0.27
C GLN A 190 16.72 10.16 1.31
N PRO A 191 17.99 9.73 1.47
CA PRO A 191 18.31 8.72 2.46
C PRO A 191 17.68 9.15 3.78
N ALA A 192 16.84 8.30 4.36
CA ALA A 192 16.24 8.60 5.66
C ALA A 192 17.39 9.00 6.60
N ALA A 193 17.27 10.15 7.24
CA ALA A 193 18.28 10.61 8.18
C ALA A 193 18.48 9.51 9.23
N ARG A 194 19.70 8.98 9.32
CA ARG A 194 20.06 7.98 10.32
C ARG A 194 20.81 8.69 11.44
N PRO A 195 20.52 8.36 12.71
CA PRO A 195 21.40 8.76 13.81
C PRO A 195 22.83 8.31 13.50
N ASP A 196 23.81 9.18 13.73
CA ASP A 196 25.23 8.81 13.64
C ASP A 196 25.62 8.08 14.95
N PRO A 197 25.85 6.76 14.92
CA PRO A 197 26.19 6.01 16.12
C PRO A 197 27.60 6.33 16.64
N ALA A 198 28.44 7.00 15.85
CA ALA A 198 29.76 7.45 16.27
C ALA A 198 29.74 8.84 16.91
N HIS A 199 28.59 9.54 16.85
CA HIS A 199 28.41 10.80 17.53
C HIS A 199 28.13 10.55 19.02
N ASP A 200 29.18 10.68 19.83
CA ASP A 200 29.12 10.56 21.28
C ASP A 200 29.56 11.88 21.92
N GLU A 201 28.58 12.69 22.33
CA GLU A 201 28.79 13.96 23.03
C GLU A 201 28.35 13.85 24.49
N ALA A 202 29.28 14.17 25.40
CA ALA A 202 28.99 14.24 26.82
C ALA A 202 28.28 15.57 27.13
N LEU A 203 26.94 15.58 27.06
CA LEU A 203 26.13 16.73 27.42
C LEU A 203 25.69 16.67 28.88
N ASP A 204 25.97 17.73 29.63
CA ASP A 204 25.39 17.91 30.95
C ASP A 204 23.93 18.40 30.85
N TRP A 205 23.20 18.27 31.96
CA TRP A 205 21.79 18.62 32.00
C TRP A 205 21.49 20.08 31.59
N PRO A 206 22.25 21.09 32.08
CA PRO A 206 22.09 22.46 31.58
C PRO A 206 22.27 22.59 30.06
N THR A 207 23.26 21.91 29.48
CA THR A 207 23.54 21.97 28.05
C THR A 207 22.44 21.30 27.23
N LEU A 208 21.89 20.18 27.69
CA LEU A 208 20.74 19.52 27.04
C LEU A 208 19.52 20.46 26.93
N ILE A 209 19.26 21.24 27.98
CA ILE A 209 18.17 22.23 27.98
C ILE A 209 18.51 23.40 27.04
N ALA A 210 19.74 23.92 27.10
CA ALA A 210 20.18 25.04 26.29
C ALA A 210 20.16 24.72 24.78
N GLN A 211 20.52 23.50 24.39
CA GLN A 211 20.48 23.01 23.01
C GLN A 211 19.07 22.61 22.55
N GLY A 212 18.07 22.61 23.45
CA GLY A 212 16.70 22.22 23.13
C GLY A 212 16.50 20.71 22.94
N VAL A 213 17.52 19.89 23.22
CA VAL A 213 17.45 18.42 23.19
C VAL A 213 16.52 17.91 24.29
N ALA A 214 16.55 18.55 25.46
CA ALA A 214 15.63 18.29 26.56
C ALA A 214 14.75 19.51 26.84
N ALA A 215 13.46 19.27 27.10
CA ALA A 215 12.55 20.33 27.50
C ALA A 215 11.47 19.80 28.45
N ARG A 216 11.07 20.62 29.44
CA ARG A 216 9.89 20.33 30.24
C ARG A 216 8.64 20.52 29.39
N ARG A 217 7.86 19.47 29.21
CA ARG A 217 6.51 19.54 28.67
C ARG A 217 5.51 19.22 29.78
N ARG A 218 4.47 20.04 29.89
CA ARG A 218 3.28 19.74 30.69
C ARG A 218 2.22 19.33 29.69
N VAL A 219 1.64 18.16 29.89
CA VAL A 219 0.53 17.66 29.07
C VAL A 219 -0.71 17.68 29.95
N SER A 220 -1.77 18.32 29.47
CA SER A 220 -3.08 18.29 30.11
C SER A 220 -3.99 17.27 29.42
N ASN A 221 -5.04 16.80 30.12
CA ASN A 221 -6.02 15.86 29.53
C ASN A 221 -6.76 16.42 28.30
N ALA A 222 -6.67 17.72 28.02
CA ALA A 222 -7.28 18.33 26.83
C ALA A 222 -6.36 18.26 25.58
N GLU A 223 -5.11 17.83 25.75
CA GLU A 223 -4.07 17.80 24.71
C GLU A 223 -3.63 16.37 24.33
N ALA A 224 -4.36 15.36 24.81
CA ALA A 224 -4.13 13.93 24.55
C ALA A 224 -5.19 13.33 23.62
#